data_AF-A0A6I7F459-F1
#
_entry.id   AF-A0A6I7F459-F1
#
_cell.length_a   1.000
_cell.length_b   1.000
_cell.length_c   1.000
_cell.angle_alpha   90.00
_cell.angle_beta   90.00
_cell.angle_gamma   90.00
#
_symmetry.space_group_name_H-M   'P 1'
#
loop_
_entity.id
_entity.type
_entity.pdbx_description
1 polymer ?
#
loop_
_entity_poly.entity_id
_entity_poly.type
_entity_poly.pdbx_seq_one_letter_code
_entity_poly.pdbx_strand_id
1 'polypeptide(L)'
;MWRAGMKWMLLILGSLIGAGYASGQEIWQFFGDESGLAILLFTMMFSLSTYIVMRISYEEKSVHFLPVLEKLIGPLLAKVYDFLIILYLFTTTIVMIAGGGVTLQIFHIPFWAGVILFSLCAGLLFLWGIKGILSVNSYLIPVLVAGLLYVLISFQTAHHQPWLLNLNQQYNWPAGIAFASLNILSVVAVLSAVGKEIKGVGEARIASILSGLIFGAISYMYNETLVELAGELSHYEIPLFAVLEGAPFPIFLFMTAVLCVAIYTTTISSILGLSSRFLSVVNWPRWIMVFLLLFIMLPFTTFGFSNLIAFLYPIYGLLNLYLLVNILLYPLLSKWKT
;
A
#
# COMPACT_ATOMS: atom_id res chain seq x y z
N MET A 1 10.09 -4.45 -24.66
CA MET A 1 10.26 -5.27 -23.44
C MET A 1 10.75 -4.45 -22.25
N TRP A 2 12.01 -4.00 -22.18
CA TRP A 2 12.53 -3.26 -21.01
C TRP A 2 11.77 -1.97 -20.66
N ARG A 3 11.53 -1.08 -21.64
CA ARG A 3 10.76 0.17 -21.40
C ARG A 3 9.34 -0.10 -20.88
N ALA A 4 8.66 -1.09 -21.44
CA ALA A 4 7.31 -1.48 -21.00
C ALA A 4 7.34 -2.17 -19.62
N GLY A 5 8.32 -3.04 -19.38
CA GLY A 5 8.55 -3.66 -18.07
C GLY A 5 8.78 -2.62 -16.97
N MET A 6 9.56 -1.56 -17.23
CA MET A 6 9.75 -0.44 -16.30
C MET A 6 8.45 0.34 -16.06
N LYS A 7 7.65 0.57 -17.10
CA LYS A 7 6.32 1.21 -16.95
C LYS A 7 5.43 0.39 -16.00
N TRP A 8 5.37 -0.92 -16.17
CA TRP A 8 4.58 -1.80 -15.31
C TRP A 8 5.14 -1.89 -13.90
N MET A 9 6.47 -1.92 -13.75
CA MET A 9 7.14 -1.85 -12.45
C MET A 9 6.74 -0.59 -11.68
N LEU A 10 6.72 0.59 -12.33
CA LEU A 10 6.28 1.83 -11.69
C LEU A 10 4.80 1.78 -11.28
N LEU A 11 3.95 1.16 -12.11
CA LEU A 11 2.54 0.94 -11.76
C LEU A 11 2.40 0.06 -10.52
N ILE A 12 3.16 -1.04 -10.44
CA ILE A 12 3.15 -1.99 -9.31
C ILE A 12 3.62 -1.29 -8.03
N LEU A 13 4.80 -0.65 -8.08
CA LEU A 13 5.34 0.08 -6.94
C LEU A 13 4.37 1.17 -6.49
N GLY A 14 3.73 1.85 -7.45
CA GLY A 14 2.75 2.89 -7.16
C GLY A 14 1.46 2.41 -6.50
N SER A 15 1.03 1.19 -6.81
CA SER A 15 -0.16 0.63 -6.16
C SER A 15 0.08 0.14 -4.74
N LEU A 16 1.35 -0.01 -4.34
CA LEU A 16 1.75 -0.69 -3.09
C LEU A 16 2.46 0.23 -2.13
N ILE A 17 3.33 1.10 -2.64
CA ILE A 17 3.98 2.16 -1.87
C ILE A 17 2.97 3.31 -1.75
N GLY A 18 1.93 3.05 -0.96
CA GLY A 18 0.94 4.01 -0.54
C GLY A 18 1.35 4.73 0.74
N ALA A 19 0.42 5.48 1.30
CA ALA A 19 0.71 6.30 2.48
C ALA A 19 0.98 5.48 3.75
N GLY A 20 0.32 4.32 3.92
CA GLY A 20 0.58 3.42 5.05
C GLY A 20 2.02 2.88 5.02
N TYR A 21 2.48 2.39 3.87
CA TYR A 21 3.87 1.98 3.68
C TYR A 21 4.85 3.16 3.87
N ALA A 22 4.59 4.29 3.23
CA ALA A 22 5.46 5.47 3.29
C ALA A 22 5.62 6.02 4.71
N SER A 23 4.55 5.99 5.50
CA SER A 23 4.57 6.38 6.90
C SER A 23 5.51 5.52 7.76
N GLY A 24 5.94 4.35 7.27
CA GLY A 24 6.74 3.37 8.01
C GLY A 24 5.91 2.45 8.90
N GLN A 25 4.63 2.77 9.12
CA GLN A 25 3.78 2.04 10.05
C GLN A 25 3.49 0.61 9.60
N GLU A 26 3.36 0.37 8.29
CA GLU A 26 3.21 -1.01 7.77
C GLU A 26 4.46 -1.84 7.97
N ILE A 27 5.65 -1.25 7.73
CA ILE A 27 6.93 -1.95 7.92
C ILE A 27 7.08 -2.33 9.39
N TRP A 28 6.87 -1.37 10.29
CA TRP A 28 6.98 -1.62 11.72
C TRP A 28 5.93 -2.60 12.26
N GLN A 29 4.73 -2.63 11.66
CA GLN A 29 3.67 -3.52 12.11
C GLN A 29 3.92 -5.00 11.81
N PHE A 30 4.54 -5.30 10.66
CA PHE A 30 4.75 -6.68 10.23
C PHE A 30 6.19 -7.13 10.49
N PHE A 31 7.14 -6.27 10.20
CA PHE A 31 8.55 -6.54 10.43
C PHE A 31 8.98 -5.98 11.79
N GLY A 32 10.28 -5.79 11.97
CA GLY A 32 10.90 -5.47 13.25
C GLY A 32 12.22 -6.22 13.36
N ASP A 33 12.63 -6.47 14.60
CA ASP A 33 13.86 -7.21 14.86
C ASP A 33 13.84 -8.59 14.17
N GLU A 34 15.01 -9.06 13.73
CA GLU A 34 15.18 -10.37 13.09
C GLU A 34 14.29 -10.63 11.85
N SER A 35 13.97 -9.61 11.06
CA SER A 35 13.05 -9.71 9.92
C SER A 35 13.70 -9.88 8.55
N GLY A 36 15.02 -10.02 8.46
CA GLY A 36 15.75 -10.13 7.18
C GLY A 36 15.26 -11.29 6.28
N LEU A 37 15.04 -12.47 6.85
CA LEU A 37 14.48 -13.64 6.18
C LEU A 37 13.01 -13.41 5.80
N ALA A 38 12.24 -12.74 6.67
CA ALA A 38 10.85 -12.40 6.41
C ALA A 38 10.74 -11.49 5.16
N ILE A 39 11.61 -10.48 5.05
CA ILE A 39 11.65 -9.56 3.92
C ILE A 39 12.15 -10.26 2.64
N LEU A 40 13.09 -11.19 2.75
CA LEU A 40 13.53 -12.03 1.63
C LEU A 40 12.40 -12.93 1.12
N LEU A 41 11.68 -13.61 2.02
CA LEU A 41 10.52 -14.43 1.69
C LEU A 41 9.42 -13.60 1.04
N PHE A 42 9.09 -12.45 1.63
CA PHE A 42 8.18 -11.47 1.06
C PHE A 42 8.58 -11.11 -0.38
N THR A 43 9.85 -10.74 -0.59
CA THR A 43 10.38 -10.35 -1.91
C THR A 43 10.19 -11.44 -2.95
N MET A 44 10.49 -12.70 -2.59
CA MET A 44 10.32 -13.85 -3.49
C MET A 44 8.85 -14.13 -3.79
N MET A 45 8.01 -14.22 -2.76
CA MET A 45 6.58 -14.50 -2.89
C MET A 45 5.87 -13.40 -3.68
N PHE A 46 6.19 -12.14 -3.39
CA PHE A 46 5.65 -10.98 -4.07
C PHE A 46 6.04 -10.96 -5.54
N SER A 47 7.32 -11.16 -5.87
CA SER A 47 7.81 -11.22 -7.26
C SER A 47 7.13 -12.32 -8.04
N LEU A 48 7.04 -13.53 -7.46
CA LEU A 48 6.42 -14.68 -8.11
C LEU A 48 4.92 -14.46 -8.32
N SER A 49 4.22 -13.95 -7.31
CA SER A 49 2.78 -13.72 -7.39
C SER A 49 2.44 -12.63 -8.41
N THR A 50 3.21 -11.55 -8.43
CA THR A 50 3.09 -10.48 -9.43
C THR A 50 3.26 -11.02 -10.84
N TYR A 51 4.25 -11.88 -11.07
CA TYR A 51 4.48 -12.50 -12.37
C TYR A 51 3.29 -13.37 -12.80
N ILE A 52 2.76 -14.19 -11.89
CA ILE A 52 1.63 -15.08 -12.17
C ILE A 52 0.39 -14.26 -12.51
N VAL A 53 0.07 -13.24 -11.71
CA VAL A 53 -1.09 -12.35 -11.94
C VAL A 53 -0.95 -11.61 -13.28
N MET A 54 0.21 -11.03 -13.58
CA MET A 54 0.43 -10.36 -14.88
C MET A 54 0.30 -11.33 -16.05
N ARG A 55 0.84 -12.55 -15.92
CA ARG A 55 0.73 -13.57 -16.95
C ARG A 55 -0.72 -13.95 -17.21
N ILE A 56 -1.51 -14.21 -16.16
CA ILE A 56 -2.94 -14.52 -16.29
C ILE A 56 -3.67 -13.35 -16.93
N SER A 57 -3.43 -12.12 -16.45
CA SER A 57 -4.07 -10.90 -16.98
C SER A 57 -3.77 -10.70 -18.47
N TYR A 58 -2.54 -10.98 -18.90
CA TYR A 58 -2.13 -10.95 -20.30
C TYR A 58 -2.82 -12.03 -21.14
N GLU A 59 -2.83 -13.29 -20.66
CA GLU A 59 -3.46 -14.42 -21.35
C GLU A 59 -4.97 -14.20 -21.52
N GLU A 60 -5.64 -13.65 -20.50
CA GLU A 60 -7.07 -13.35 -20.52
C GLU A 60 -7.41 -12.02 -21.22
N LYS A 61 -6.41 -11.20 -21.55
CA LYS A 61 -6.58 -9.82 -22.03
C LYS A 61 -7.54 -9.04 -21.13
N SER A 62 -7.40 -9.21 -19.82
CA SER A 62 -8.34 -8.68 -18.84
C SER A 62 -8.34 -7.15 -18.82
N VAL A 63 -9.52 -6.57 -18.61
CA VAL A 63 -9.73 -5.13 -18.44
C VAL A 63 -10.34 -4.79 -17.09
N HIS A 64 -10.71 -5.82 -16.31
CA HIS A 64 -11.34 -5.70 -15.01
C HIS A 64 -10.77 -6.74 -14.04
N PHE A 65 -10.91 -6.46 -12.75
CA PHE A 65 -10.41 -7.26 -11.64
C PHE A 65 -11.08 -8.64 -11.51
N LEU A 66 -12.42 -8.67 -11.64
CA LEU A 66 -13.21 -9.84 -11.29
C LEU A 66 -12.86 -11.11 -12.08
N PRO A 67 -12.67 -11.09 -13.43
CA PRO A 67 -12.35 -12.31 -14.19
C PRO A 67 -11.07 -13.02 -13.76
N VAL A 68 -10.02 -12.25 -13.43
CA VAL A 68 -8.75 -12.82 -12.96
C VAL A 68 -8.92 -13.40 -11.57
N LEU A 69 -9.66 -12.72 -10.69
CA LEU A 69 -9.96 -13.23 -9.36
C LEU A 69 -10.78 -14.53 -9.41
N GLU A 70 -11.84 -14.58 -10.24
CA GLU A 70 -12.65 -15.78 -10.44
C GLU A 70 -11.81 -16.96 -10.92
N LYS A 71 -10.82 -16.72 -11.79
CA LYS A 71 -9.91 -17.76 -12.26
C LYS A 71 -8.97 -18.29 -11.17
N LEU A 72 -8.59 -17.43 -10.22
CA LEU A 72 -7.67 -17.77 -9.13
C LEU A 72 -8.36 -18.49 -7.98
N ILE A 73 -9.54 -18.04 -7.55
CA ILE A 73 -10.21 -18.51 -6.33
C ILE A 73 -11.63 -19.05 -6.55
N GLY A 74 -12.12 -19.04 -7.80
CA GLY A 74 -13.46 -19.48 -8.14
C GLY A 74 -14.54 -18.39 -7.97
N PRO A 75 -15.72 -18.55 -8.60
CA PRO A 75 -16.74 -17.51 -8.68
C PRO A 75 -17.42 -17.20 -7.35
N LEU A 76 -17.56 -18.20 -6.45
CA LEU A 76 -18.18 -17.98 -5.14
C LEU A 76 -17.31 -17.08 -4.26
N LEU A 77 -16.02 -17.41 -4.14
CA LEU A 77 -15.10 -16.63 -3.31
C LEU A 77 -14.78 -15.28 -3.94
N ALA A 78 -14.75 -15.17 -5.28
CA ALA A 78 -14.61 -13.88 -5.95
C ALA A 78 -15.72 -12.89 -5.56
N LYS A 79 -16.97 -13.34 -5.41
CA LYS A 79 -18.07 -12.50 -4.89
C LYS A 79 -17.88 -12.09 -3.44
N VAL A 80 -17.35 -12.97 -2.60
CA VAL A 80 -17.00 -12.64 -1.20
C VAL A 80 -15.95 -11.53 -1.17
N TYR A 81 -14.91 -11.63 -2.00
CA TYR A 81 -13.89 -10.61 -2.13
C TYR A 81 -14.43 -9.29 -2.69
N ASP A 82 -15.41 -9.31 -3.59
CA ASP A 82 -16.07 -8.08 -4.06
C ASP A 82 -16.77 -7.33 -2.92
N PHE A 83 -17.37 -8.06 -1.97
CA PHE A 83 -17.91 -7.46 -0.74
C PHE A 83 -16.80 -7.00 0.22
N LEU A 84 -15.74 -7.79 0.41
CA LEU A 84 -14.60 -7.43 1.25
C LEU A 84 -13.92 -6.13 0.78
N ILE A 85 -13.92 -5.85 -0.52
CA ILE A 85 -13.40 -4.59 -1.06
C ILE A 85 -14.15 -3.38 -0.51
N ILE A 86 -15.47 -3.45 -0.32
CA ILE A 86 -16.25 -2.35 0.27
C ILE A 86 -15.77 -2.09 1.70
N LEU A 87 -15.60 -3.16 2.49
CA LEU A 87 -15.08 -3.05 3.85
C LEU A 87 -13.65 -2.48 3.85
N TYR A 88 -12.79 -2.97 2.95
CA TYR A 88 -11.41 -2.52 2.82
C TYR A 88 -11.32 -1.03 2.46
N LEU A 89 -12.12 -0.57 1.49
CA LEU A 89 -12.17 0.84 1.11
C LEU A 89 -12.68 1.70 2.28
N PHE A 90 -13.67 1.23 3.02
CA PHE A 90 -14.21 1.96 4.17
C PHE A 90 -13.17 2.12 5.30
N THR A 91 -12.58 1.02 5.75
CA THR A 91 -11.60 1.02 6.85
C THR A 91 -10.28 1.68 6.46
N THR A 92 -9.79 1.46 5.23
CA THR A 92 -8.58 2.14 4.74
C THR A 92 -8.82 3.65 4.66
N THR A 93 -10.02 4.10 4.30
CA THR A 93 -10.34 5.53 4.35
C THR A 93 -10.27 6.08 5.78
N ILE A 94 -10.78 5.35 6.79
CA ILE A 94 -10.66 5.74 8.20
C ILE A 94 -9.19 5.84 8.62
N VAL A 95 -8.38 4.83 8.27
CA VAL A 95 -6.93 4.83 8.53
C VAL A 95 -6.28 6.07 7.92
N MET A 96 -6.56 6.39 6.66
CA MET A 96 -5.93 7.53 5.99
C MET A 96 -6.40 8.88 6.57
N ILE A 97 -7.67 9.02 6.95
CA ILE A 97 -8.15 10.23 7.63
C ILE A 97 -7.45 10.41 8.98
N ALA A 98 -7.30 9.33 9.77
CA ALA A 98 -6.55 9.38 11.03
C ALA A 98 -5.07 9.76 10.78
N GLY A 99 -4.43 9.17 9.77
CA GLY A 99 -3.06 9.52 9.37
C GLY A 99 -2.91 10.97 8.92
N GLY A 100 -3.92 11.52 8.23
CA GLY A 100 -3.97 12.94 7.86
C GLY A 100 -4.06 13.84 9.09
N GLY A 101 -4.86 13.44 10.09
CA GLY A 101 -4.91 14.07 11.41
C GLY A 101 -3.54 14.10 12.09
N VAL A 102 -2.87 12.94 12.18
CA VAL A 102 -1.52 12.82 12.77
C VAL A 102 -0.50 13.68 12.02
N THR A 103 -0.53 13.69 10.70
CA THR A 103 0.38 14.50 9.88
C THR A 103 0.25 15.98 10.18
N LEU A 104 -0.98 16.46 10.42
CA LEU A 104 -1.24 17.86 10.77
C LEU A 104 -0.84 18.21 12.21
N GLN A 105 -0.72 17.23 13.11
CA GLN A 105 -0.23 17.47 14.48
C GLN A 105 1.22 17.96 14.52
N ILE A 106 2.03 17.66 13.49
CA ILE A 106 3.38 18.23 13.35
C ILE A 106 3.34 19.75 13.32
N PHE A 107 2.32 20.32 12.67
CA PHE A 107 2.13 21.76 12.61
C PHE A 107 1.42 22.32 13.85
N HIS A 108 1.45 21.56 14.96
CA HIS A 108 0.80 21.87 16.24
C HIS A 108 -0.73 22.02 16.15
N ILE A 109 -1.36 21.44 15.12
CA ILE A 109 -2.81 21.41 15.00
C ILE A 109 -3.34 20.26 15.88
N PRO A 110 -4.31 20.47 16.78
CA PRO A 110 -4.90 19.39 17.57
C PRO A 110 -5.45 18.27 16.67
N PHE A 111 -5.26 17.00 17.07
CA PHE A 111 -5.65 15.82 16.26
C PHE A 111 -7.04 15.95 15.63
N TRP A 112 -8.04 16.27 16.45
CA TRP A 112 -9.43 16.41 16.03
C TRP A 112 -9.65 17.52 15.00
N ALA A 113 -9.00 18.66 15.19
CA ALA A 113 -9.06 19.76 14.23
C ALA A 113 -8.38 19.34 12.91
N GLY A 114 -7.27 18.61 12.99
CA GLY A 114 -6.59 18.02 11.83
C GLY A 114 -7.48 17.05 11.06
N VAL A 115 -8.10 16.08 11.75
CA VAL A 115 -9.03 15.11 11.15
C VAL A 115 -10.20 15.80 10.44
N ILE A 116 -10.83 16.79 11.08
CA ILE A 116 -11.96 17.53 10.51
C ILE A 116 -11.50 18.32 9.29
N LEU A 117 -10.40 19.08 9.41
CA LEU A 117 -9.84 19.87 8.31
C LEU A 117 -9.50 18.99 7.11
N PHE A 118 -8.80 17.87 7.35
CA PHE A 118 -8.40 16.93 6.32
C PHE A 118 -9.61 16.31 5.62
N SER A 119 -10.62 15.89 6.39
CA SER A 119 -11.87 15.33 5.86
C SER A 119 -12.66 16.36 5.03
N LEU A 120 -12.72 17.61 5.48
CA LEU A 120 -13.38 18.69 4.75
C LEU A 120 -12.67 18.97 3.42
N CYS A 121 -11.33 19.09 3.43
CA CYS A 121 -10.54 19.24 2.21
C CYS A 121 -10.82 18.10 1.23
N ALA A 122 -10.83 16.86 1.73
CA ALA A 122 -11.10 15.67 0.92
C ALA A 122 -12.52 15.69 0.32
N GLY A 123 -13.53 16.07 1.10
CA GLY A 123 -14.93 16.13 0.66
C GLY A 123 -15.19 17.26 -0.34
N LEU A 124 -14.64 18.46 -0.11
CA LEU A 124 -14.80 19.63 -0.99
C LEU A 124 -14.31 19.37 -2.41
N LEU A 125 -13.30 18.50 -2.58
CA LEU A 125 -12.82 18.11 -3.89
C LEU A 125 -13.91 17.50 -4.78
N PHE A 126 -14.84 16.76 -4.20
CA PHE A 126 -15.92 16.12 -4.94
C PHE A 126 -16.97 17.12 -5.44
N LEU A 127 -16.91 18.39 -5.01
CA LEU A 127 -17.71 19.49 -5.57
C LEU A 127 -17.11 20.04 -6.87
N TRP A 128 -15.78 20.13 -6.96
CA TRP A 128 -15.07 20.71 -8.12
C TRP A 128 -14.64 19.69 -9.18
N GLY A 129 -14.68 18.40 -8.85
CA GLY A 129 -14.37 17.32 -9.77
C GLY A 129 -12.97 16.74 -9.57
N ILE A 130 -12.83 15.44 -9.86
CA ILE A 130 -11.74 14.59 -9.36
C ILE A 130 -10.65 14.37 -10.43
N LYS A 131 -10.87 14.86 -11.66
CA LYS A 131 -10.08 14.49 -12.85
C LYS A 131 -8.59 14.87 -12.76
N GLY A 132 -8.20 15.81 -11.89
CA GLY A 132 -6.79 16.20 -11.71
C GLY A 132 -6.03 15.44 -10.63
N ILE A 133 -6.68 14.93 -9.59
CA ILE A 133 -5.99 14.33 -8.44
C ILE A 133 -5.60 12.87 -8.67
N LEU A 134 -6.40 12.14 -9.45
CA LEU A 134 -6.03 10.77 -9.82
C LEU A 134 -4.75 10.73 -10.69
N SER A 135 -4.47 11.79 -11.45
CA SER A 135 -3.22 11.93 -12.21
C SER A 135 -2.01 12.37 -11.37
N VAL A 136 -2.22 12.90 -10.15
CA VAL A 136 -1.09 13.28 -9.27
C VAL A 136 -0.31 12.03 -8.84
N ASN A 137 -1.01 10.91 -8.65
CA ASN A 137 -0.40 9.70 -8.10
C ASN A 137 0.78 9.20 -8.96
N SER A 138 0.65 9.23 -10.28
CA SER A 138 1.72 8.78 -11.19
C SER A 138 3.03 9.56 -11.06
N TYR A 139 2.98 10.82 -10.64
CA TYR A 139 4.16 11.64 -10.38
C TYR A 139 4.61 11.58 -8.92
N LEU A 140 3.66 11.45 -8.00
CA LEU A 140 3.91 11.39 -6.57
C LEU A 140 4.76 10.18 -6.18
N ILE A 141 4.46 9.01 -6.74
CA ILE A 141 5.09 7.74 -6.36
C ILE A 141 6.61 7.74 -6.61
N PRO A 142 7.12 8.06 -7.81
CA PRO A 142 8.56 8.14 -8.03
C PRO A 142 9.27 9.11 -7.08
N VAL A 143 8.62 10.26 -6.80
CA VAL A 143 9.15 11.28 -5.88
C VAL A 143 9.21 10.75 -4.44
N LEU A 144 8.14 10.08 -4.00
CA LEU A 144 8.05 9.46 -2.68
C LEU A 144 9.10 8.35 -2.49
N VAL A 145 9.24 7.46 -3.48
CA VAL A 145 10.24 6.39 -3.46
C VAL A 145 11.66 6.95 -3.42
N ALA A 146 11.95 7.95 -4.26
CA ALA A 146 13.27 8.59 -4.28
C ALA A 146 13.56 9.33 -2.96
N GLY A 147 12.57 10.03 -2.41
CA GLY A 147 12.68 10.72 -1.12
C GLY A 147 12.91 9.75 0.04
N LEU A 148 12.17 8.65 0.09
CA LEU A 148 12.37 7.59 1.10
C LEU A 148 13.77 7.00 0.99
N LEU A 149 14.22 6.61 -0.20
CA LEU A 149 15.58 6.08 -0.40
C LEU A 149 16.64 7.09 0.05
N TYR A 150 16.49 8.37 -0.30
CA TYR A 150 17.42 9.41 0.12
C TYR A 150 17.49 9.52 1.65
N VAL A 151 16.34 9.58 2.32
CA VAL A 151 16.27 9.70 3.78
C VAL A 151 16.88 8.49 4.47
N LEU A 152 16.53 7.27 4.04
CA LEU A 152 17.05 6.03 4.63
C LEU A 152 18.56 5.87 4.42
N ILE A 153 19.08 6.20 3.24
CA ILE A 153 20.52 6.19 2.97
C ILE A 153 21.22 7.25 3.83
N SER A 154 20.69 8.47 3.88
CA SER A 154 21.26 9.56 4.68
C SER A 154 21.33 9.18 6.16
N PHE A 155 20.25 8.61 6.70
CA PHE A 155 20.20 8.12 8.07
C PHE A 155 21.31 7.10 8.34
N GLN A 156 21.41 6.07 7.50
CA GLN A 156 22.43 5.03 7.65
C GLN A 156 23.85 5.60 7.59
N THR A 157 24.12 6.51 6.65
CA THR A 157 25.45 7.13 6.52
C THR A 157 25.83 7.96 7.73
N ALA A 158 24.86 8.59 8.40
CA ALA A 158 25.11 9.33 9.64
C ALA A 158 25.44 8.39 10.81
N HIS A 159 24.78 7.23 10.90
CA HIS A 159 24.92 6.27 11.99
C HIS A 159 26.03 5.21 11.78
N HIS A 160 26.73 5.23 10.62
CA HIS A 160 27.90 4.41 10.30
C HIS A 160 27.69 2.87 10.38
N GLN A 161 26.44 2.41 10.25
CA GLN A 161 26.12 0.99 10.36
C GLN A 161 26.26 0.26 9.01
N PRO A 162 26.93 -0.89 8.95
CA PRO A 162 26.99 -1.69 7.74
C PRO A 162 25.67 -2.45 7.51
N TRP A 163 25.27 -2.62 6.24
CA TRP A 163 24.11 -3.43 5.83
C TRP A 163 24.42 -4.93 6.00
N LEU A 164 24.55 -5.40 7.24
CA LEU A 164 24.84 -6.80 7.53
C LEU A 164 23.55 -7.57 7.79
N LEU A 165 23.26 -8.52 6.90
CA LEU A 165 22.22 -9.51 7.15
C LEU A 165 22.66 -10.45 8.27
N ASN A 166 22.11 -10.29 9.47
CA ASN A 166 22.31 -11.24 10.55
C ASN A 166 21.48 -12.50 10.30
N LEU A 167 22.07 -13.52 9.67
CA LEU A 167 21.36 -14.76 9.34
C LEU A 167 21.15 -15.71 10.53
N ASN A 168 21.71 -15.41 11.71
CA ASN A 168 21.72 -16.34 12.84
C ASN A 168 20.44 -16.27 13.69
N GLN A 169 19.67 -15.19 13.59
CA GLN A 169 18.47 -14.92 14.38
C GLN A 169 17.40 -14.34 13.45
N GLN A 170 16.44 -15.19 13.07
CA GLN A 170 15.44 -14.93 12.01
C GLN A 170 14.07 -15.48 12.40
N TYR A 171 13.66 -15.30 13.66
CA TYR A 171 12.43 -15.89 14.18
C TYR A 171 11.16 -15.28 13.56
N ASN A 172 11.22 -14.03 13.05
CA ASN A 172 10.06 -13.34 12.48
C ASN A 172 9.74 -13.70 11.01
N TRP A 173 10.28 -14.80 10.48
CA TRP A 173 10.03 -15.21 9.08
C TRP A 173 8.54 -15.30 8.66
N PRO A 174 7.55 -15.67 9.51
CA PRO A 174 6.15 -15.73 9.09
C PRO A 174 5.58 -14.35 8.71
N ALA A 175 6.15 -13.26 9.23
CA ALA A 175 5.75 -11.90 8.87
C ALA A 175 5.84 -11.64 7.35
N GLY A 176 6.82 -12.26 6.69
CA GLY A 176 6.98 -12.14 5.23
C GLY A 176 5.77 -12.67 4.47
N ILE A 177 5.17 -13.75 4.96
CA ILE A 177 3.96 -14.34 4.39
C ILE A 177 2.76 -13.42 4.65
N ALA A 178 2.62 -12.92 5.88
CA ALA A 178 1.52 -12.04 6.25
C ALA A 178 1.56 -10.72 5.46
N PHE A 179 2.74 -10.12 5.31
CA PHE A 179 2.94 -8.90 4.54
C PHE A 179 2.77 -9.10 3.03
N ALA A 180 3.25 -10.23 2.48
CA ALA A 180 2.96 -10.61 1.09
C ALA A 180 1.44 -10.77 0.86
N SER A 181 0.75 -11.37 1.83
CA SER A 181 -0.71 -11.59 1.76
C SER A 181 -1.46 -10.27 1.83
N LEU A 182 -1.08 -9.35 2.72
CA LEU A 182 -1.67 -8.01 2.79
C LEU A 182 -1.66 -7.32 1.42
N ASN A 183 -0.53 -7.40 0.71
CA ASN A 183 -0.30 -6.68 -0.53
C ASN A 183 -0.91 -7.35 -1.78
N ILE A 184 -1.23 -8.65 -1.73
CA ILE A 184 -1.56 -9.40 -2.94
C ILE A 184 -2.88 -8.98 -3.59
N LEU A 185 -3.85 -8.54 -2.80
CA LEU A 185 -5.14 -8.09 -3.34
C LEU A 185 -4.97 -6.86 -4.23
N SER A 186 -4.13 -5.91 -3.83
CA SER A 186 -3.78 -4.71 -4.60
C SER A 186 -3.08 -5.06 -5.91
N VAL A 187 -2.15 -6.02 -5.88
CA VAL A 187 -1.49 -6.56 -7.08
C VAL A 187 -2.53 -7.11 -8.07
N VAL A 188 -3.46 -7.94 -7.59
CA VAL A 188 -4.53 -8.48 -8.45
C VAL A 188 -5.43 -7.37 -8.97
N ALA A 189 -5.86 -6.43 -8.13
CA ALA A 189 -6.71 -5.30 -8.50
C ALA A 189 -6.14 -4.47 -9.64
N VAL A 190 -4.87 -4.08 -9.54
CA VAL A 190 -4.23 -3.19 -10.50
C VAL A 190 -3.82 -3.91 -11.78
N LEU A 191 -3.21 -5.09 -11.66
CA LEU A 191 -2.64 -5.78 -12.82
C LEU A 191 -3.70 -6.43 -13.70
N SER A 192 -4.82 -6.85 -13.11
CA SER A 192 -5.97 -7.39 -13.86
C SER A 192 -6.66 -6.32 -14.71
N ALA A 193 -6.58 -5.04 -14.32
CA ALA A 193 -7.18 -3.95 -15.08
C ALA A 193 -6.38 -3.56 -16.35
N VAL A 194 -5.11 -3.94 -16.42
CA VAL A 194 -4.20 -3.56 -17.52
C VAL A 194 -3.78 -4.74 -18.39
N GLY A 195 -4.39 -5.91 -18.23
CA GLY A 195 -4.05 -7.15 -18.94
C GLY A 195 -4.03 -7.00 -20.45
N LYS A 196 -5.03 -6.32 -21.03
CA LYS A 196 -5.13 -6.03 -22.47
C LYS A 196 -3.98 -5.15 -23.02
N GLU A 197 -3.37 -4.33 -22.18
CA GLU A 197 -2.28 -3.42 -22.55
C GLU A 197 -0.90 -4.07 -22.51
N ILE A 198 -0.78 -5.23 -21.83
CA ILE A 198 0.46 -6.00 -21.75
C ILE A 198 0.70 -6.66 -23.13
N LYS A 199 1.90 -6.48 -23.70
CA LYS A 199 2.20 -7.00 -25.05
C LYS A 199 2.91 -8.35 -25.05
N GLY A 200 3.39 -8.80 -23.89
CA GLY A 200 4.02 -10.10 -23.78
C GLY A 200 4.51 -10.46 -22.38
N VAL A 201 4.68 -11.76 -22.15
CA VAL A 201 5.11 -12.34 -20.86
C VAL A 201 6.50 -11.87 -20.42
N GLY A 202 7.37 -11.46 -21.37
CA GLY A 202 8.66 -10.88 -21.02
C GLY A 202 8.56 -9.50 -20.34
N GLU A 203 7.52 -8.71 -20.64
CA GLU A 203 7.24 -7.47 -19.90
C GLU A 203 6.84 -7.78 -18.46
N ALA A 204 6.02 -8.82 -18.26
CA ALA A 204 5.61 -9.31 -16.95
C ALA A 204 6.81 -9.77 -16.12
N ARG A 205 7.75 -10.52 -16.70
CA ARG A 205 8.95 -11.00 -16.00
C ARG A 205 9.83 -9.86 -15.50
N ILE A 206 10.11 -8.88 -16.36
CA ILE A 206 10.93 -7.71 -15.99
C ILE A 206 10.23 -6.91 -14.90
N ALA A 207 8.94 -6.60 -15.07
CA ALA A 207 8.17 -5.81 -14.12
C ALA A 207 8.11 -6.47 -12.74
N SER A 208 7.88 -7.78 -12.70
CA SER A 208 7.69 -8.53 -11.45
C SER A 208 8.99 -8.69 -10.66
N ILE A 209 10.10 -9.00 -11.34
CA ILE A 209 11.41 -9.13 -10.68
C ILE A 209 11.89 -7.77 -10.18
N LEU A 210 11.83 -6.73 -11.02
CA LEU A 210 12.32 -5.41 -10.61
C LEU A 210 11.47 -4.78 -9.50
N SER A 211 10.14 -4.91 -9.58
CA SER A 211 9.27 -4.38 -8.52
C SER A 211 9.51 -5.09 -7.20
N GLY A 212 9.61 -6.42 -7.19
CA GLY A 212 9.91 -7.16 -5.98
C GLY A 212 11.29 -6.83 -5.39
N LEU A 213 12.33 -6.74 -6.22
CA LEU A 213 13.67 -6.37 -5.74
C LEU A 213 13.71 -4.96 -5.15
N ILE A 214 13.11 -3.96 -5.82
CA ILE A 214 13.06 -2.59 -5.32
C ILE A 214 12.24 -2.52 -4.04
N PHE A 215 11.07 -3.15 -4.01
CA PHE A 215 10.18 -3.11 -2.87
C PHE A 215 10.76 -3.84 -1.66
N GLY A 216 11.42 -4.98 -1.89
CA GLY A 216 12.17 -5.72 -0.88
C GLY A 216 13.36 -4.93 -0.33
N ALA A 217 14.16 -4.29 -1.21
CA ALA A 217 15.30 -3.49 -0.80
C ALA A 217 14.89 -2.29 0.05
N ILE A 218 13.86 -1.53 -0.36
CA ILE A 218 13.33 -0.42 0.43
C ILE A 218 12.80 -0.94 1.77
N SER A 219 12.06 -2.05 1.77
CA SER A 219 11.51 -2.63 3.01
C SER A 219 12.61 -3.05 3.98
N TYR A 220 13.70 -3.64 3.48
CA TYR A 220 14.86 -4.00 4.30
C TYR A 220 15.52 -2.75 4.89
N MET A 221 15.84 -1.76 4.06
CA MET A 221 16.47 -0.53 4.54
C MET A 221 15.60 0.19 5.58
N TYR A 222 14.30 0.26 5.32
CA TYR A 222 13.36 0.90 6.23
C TYR A 222 13.24 0.10 7.54
N ASN A 223 13.18 -1.22 7.48
CA ASN A 223 13.13 -2.07 8.66
C ASN A 223 14.36 -1.86 9.57
N GLU A 224 15.56 -1.91 9.02
CA GLU A 224 16.78 -1.75 9.82
C GLU A 224 16.83 -0.38 10.50
N THR A 225 16.47 0.69 9.79
CA THR A 225 16.35 2.03 10.37
C THR A 225 15.33 2.08 11.50
N LEU A 226 14.18 1.42 11.35
CA LEU A 226 13.13 1.40 12.39
C LEU A 226 13.50 0.55 13.60
N VAL A 227 14.25 -0.54 13.41
CA VAL A 227 14.77 -1.36 14.51
C VAL A 227 15.78 -0.55 15.34
N GLU A 228 16.63 0.27 14.71
CA GLU A 228 17.54 1.17 15.41
C GLU A 228 16.79 2.22 16.25
N LEU A 229 15.68 2.74 15.72
CA LEU A 229 14.83 3.73 16.39
C LEU A 229 13.77 3.11 17.32
N ALA A 230 13.77 1.80 17.54
CA ALA A 230 12.69 1.09 18.23
C ALA A 230 12.33 1.67 19.62
N GLY A 231 13.32 2.20 20.34
CA GLY A 231 13.12 2.84 21.64
C GLY A 231 12.30 4.13 21.58
N GLU A 232 12.35 4.86 20.47
CA GLU A 232 11.67 6.15 20.28
C GLU A 232 10.32 5.99 19.57
N LEU A 233 10.12 4.90 18.82
CA LEU A 233 8.90 4.67 18.02
C LEU A 233 7.60 4.67 18.83
N SER A 234 7.65 4.37 20.13
CA SER A 234 6.46 4.43 21.00
C SER A 234 5.84 5.83 21.11
N HIS A 235 6.59 6.87 20.76
CA HIS A 235 6.13 8.27 20.75
C HIS A 235 5.58 8.73 19.40
N TYR A 236 5.70 7.91 18.36
CA TYR A 236 5.36 8.27 16.99
C TYR A 236 4.27 7.37 16.41
N GLU A 237 3.13 7.96 16.08
CA GLU A 237 2.08 7.30 15.29
C GLU A 237 2.53 7.04 13.83
N ILE A 238 3.39 7.92 13.30
CA ILE A 238 3.98 7.82 11.95
C ILE A 238 5.51 7.66 12.12
N PRO A 239 6.04 6.43 11.99
CA PRO A 239 7.47 6.15 12.17
C PRO A 239 8.41 6.97 11.28
N LEU A 240 7.97 7.39 10.08
CA LEU A 240 8.76 8.24 9.19
C LEU A 240 9.23 9.52 9.89
N PHE A 241 8.45 10.08 10.83
CA PHE A 241 8.84 11.30 11.52
C PHE A 241 9.97 11.07 12.54
N ALA A 242 10.06 9.87 13.13
CA ALA A 242 11.23 9.49 13.92
C ALA A 242 12.49 9.40 13.02
N VAL A 243 12.36 8.80 11.83
CA VAL A 243 13.48 8.74 10.86
C VAL A 243 13.96 10.12 10.41
N LEU A 244 13.04 11.08 10.33
CA LEU A 244 13.35 12.46 9.95
C LEU A 244 13.81 13.32 11.13
N GLU A 245 13.84 12.80 12.36
CA GLU A 245 14.35 13.52 13.51
C GLU A 245 15.85 13.83 13.30
N GLY A 246 16.23 15.11 13.39
CA GLY A 246 17.58 15.57 13.09
C GLY A 246 17.91 15.75 11.59
N ALA A 247 16.99 15.42 10.67
CA ALA A 247 17.18 15.71 9.24
C ALA A 247 17.15 17.23 8.95
N PRO A 248 17.82 17.72 7.89
CA PRO A 248 17.74 19.12 7.51
C PRO A 248 16.29 19.56 7.30
N PHE A 249 15.92 20.73 7.84
CA PHE A 249 14.55 21.25 7.80
C PHE A 249 13.89 21.20 6.40
N PRO A 250 14.58 21.52 5.28
CA PRO A 250 13.98 21.39 3.95
C PRO A 250 13.57 19.96 3.58
N ILE A 251 14.35 18.95 3.98
CA ILE A 251 14.06 17.53 3.71
C ILE A 251 12.88 17.07 4.57
N PHE A 252 12.87 17.44 5.86
CA PHE A 252 11.75 17.18 6.76
C PHE A 252 10.42 17.71 6.19
N LEU A 253 10.41 18.99 5.78
CA LEU A 253 9.21 19.63 5.23
C LEU A 253 8.80 19.00 3.90
N PHE A 254 9.76 18.70 3.03
CA PHE A 254 9.51 18.03 1.75
C PHE A 254 8.86 16.66 1.95
N MET A 255 9.42 15.81 2.79
CA MET A 255 8.90 14.46 3.04
C MET A 255 7.53 14.50 3.73
N THR A 256 7.33 15.43 4.66
CA THR A 256 6.02 15.67 5.30
C THR A 256 4.96 16.07 4.26
N ALA A 257 5.31 16.96 3.32
CA ALA A 257 4.41 17.37 2.24
C ALA A 257 4.08 16.21 1.30
N VAL A 258 5.09 15.44 0.88
CA VAL A 258 4.91 14.27 0.00
C VAL A 258 4.04 13.20 0.69
N LEU A 259 4.28 12.91 1.98
CA LEU A 259 3.44 12.00 2.76
C LEU A 259 2.01 12.51 2.87
N CYS A 260 1.81 13.80 3.17
CA CYS A 260 0.48 14.40 3.26
C CYS A 260 -0.29 14.26 1.95
N VAL A 261 0.37 14.52 0.81
CA VAL A 261 -0.23 14.31 -0.52
C VAL A 261 -0.55 12.82 -0.76
N ALA A 262 0.32 11.89 -0.33
CA ALA A 262 0.05 10.46 -0.47
C ALA A 262 -1.16 10.00 0.35
N ILE A 263 -1.26 10.43 1.61
CA ILE A 263 -2.44 10.15 2.46
C ILE A 263 -3.70 10.72 1.80
N TYR A 264 -3.60 11.94 1.27
CA TYR A 264 -4.72 12.62 0.64
C TYR A 264 -5.18 11.91 -0.64
N THR A 265 -4.28 11.57 -1.56
CA THR A 265 -4.64 10.87 -2.81
C THR A 265 -5.19 9.47 -2.53
N THR A 266 -4.65 8.75 -1.54
CA THR A 266 -5.22 7.45 -1.11
C THR A 266 -6.62 7.63 -0.54
N THR A 267 -6.86 8.65 0.30
CA THR A 267 -8.19 8.98 0.84
C THR A 267 -9.21 9.24 -0.27
N ILE A 268 -8.86 10.11 -1.23
CA ILE A 268 -9.74 10.43 -2.37
C ILE A 268 -10.04 9.19 -3.22
N SER A 269 -9.03 8.36 -3.49
CA SER A 269 -9.18 7.15 -4.29
C SER A 269 -10.11 6.13 -3.61
N SER A 270 -9.95 5.94 -2.31
CA SER A 270 -10.78 5.03 -1.52
C SER A 270 -12.23 5.49 -1.43
N ILE A 271 -12.45 6.79 -1.16
CA ILE A 271 -13.79 7.41 -1.13
C ILE A 271 -14.46 7.36 -2.50
N LEU A 272 -13.71 7.59 -3.58
CA LEU A 272 -14.23 7.48 -4.94
C LEU A 272 -14.67 6.04 -5.25
N GLY A 273 -13.86 5.04 -4.90
CA GLY A 273 -14.20 3.63 -5.07
C GLY A 273 -15.46 3.27 -4.29
N LEU A 274 -15.53 3.68 -3.03
CA LEU A 274 -16.64 3.38 -2.14
C LEU A 274 -17.94 4.08 -2.55
N SER A 275 -17.88 5.38 -2.83
CA SER A 275 -19.05 6.15 -3.30
C SER A 275 -19.59 5.61 -4.62
N SER A 276 -18.73 5.19 -5.55
CA SER A 276 -19.17 4.62 -6.83
C SER A 276 -19.94 3.31 -6.65
N ARG A 277 -19.59 2.48 -5.66
CA ARG A 277 -20.32 1.24 -5.33
C ARG A 277 -21.69 1.52 -4.71
N PHE A 278 -21.81 2.50 -3.83
CA PHE A 278 -23.13 2.85 -3.26
C PHE A 278 -24.04 3.55 -4.28
N LEU A 279 -23.46 4.39 -5.13
CA LEU A 279 -24.22 5.12 -6.17
C LEU A 279 -24.73 4.23 -7.29
N SER A 280 -24.20 3.01 -7.47
CA SER A 280 -24.81 2.04 -8.39
C SER A 280 -26.13 1.45 -7.87
N VAL A 281 -26.43 1.64 -6.57
CA VAL A 281 -27.65 1.16 -5.91
C VAL A 281 -28.59 2.33 -5.58
N VAL A 282 -28.04 3.52 -5.31
CA VAL A 282 -28.78 4.71 -4.89
C VAL A 282 -28.55 5.89 -5.84
N ASN A 283 -29.62 6.53 -6.30
CA ASN A 283 -29.57 7.69 -7.20
C ASN A 283 -29.35 9.02 -6.45
N TRP A 284 -28.19 9.20 -5.81
CA TRP A 284 -27.82 10.44 -5.13
C TRP A 284 -26.69 11.19 -5.85
N PRO A 285 -26.57 12.52 -5.68
CA PRO A 285 -25.36 13.24 -6.06
C PRO A 285 -24.13 12.70 -5.31
N ARG A 286 -23.02 12.48 -6.03
CA ARG A 286 -21.81 11.88 -5.45
C ARG A 286 -21.28 12.64 -4.23
N TRP A 287 -21.30 13.97 -4.27
CA TRP A 287 -20.82 14.78 -3.15
C TRP A 287 -21.62 14.52 -1.86
N ILE A 288 -22.95 14.33 -1.94
CA ILE A 288 -23.79 13.99 -0.78
C ILE A 288 -23.36 12.65 -0.19
N MET A 289 -23.18 11.63 -1.04
CA MET A 289 -22.71 10.31 -0.62
C MET A 289 -21.34 10.40 0.07
N VAL A 290 -20.43 11.20 -0.47
CA VAL A 290 -19.09 11.40 0.10
C VAL A 290 -19.15 12.05 1.48
N PHE A 291 -19.90 13.16 1.64
CA PHE A 291 -20.03 13.80 2.94
C PHE A 291 -20.69 12.90 3.98
N LEU A 292 -21.69 12.10 3.58
CA LEU A 292 -22.30 11.10 4.46
C LEU A 292 -21.28 10.04 4.90
N LEU A 293 -20.50 9.48 3.96
CA LEU A 293 -19.47 8.49 4.27
C LEU A 293 -18.42 9.06 5.23
N LEU A 294 -17.92 10.26 4.94
CA LEU A 294 -16.97 10.95 5.80
C LEU A 294 -17.53 11.14 7.22
N PHE A 295 -18.78 11.63 7.33
CA PHE A 295 -19.44 11.83 8.62
C PHE A 295 -19.54 10.53 9.43
N ILE A 296 -19.89 9.41 8.79
CA ILE A 296 -19.96 8.09 9.42
C ILE A 296 -18.57 7.59 9.85
N MET A 297 -17.52 7.92 9.10
CA MET A 297 -16.15 7.48 9.35
C MET A 297 -15.46 8.24 10.49
N LEU A 298 -15.81 9.51 10.73
CA LEU A 298 -15.14 10.37 11.71
C LEU A 298 -14.99 9.76 13.11
N PRO A 299 -16.03 9.14 13.73
CA PRO A 299 -15.89 8.56 15.07
C PRO A 299 -14.86 7.43 15.12
N PHE A 300 -14.62 6.72 14.03
CA PHE A 300 -13.65 5.61 13.99
C PHE A 300 -12.20 6.09 13.88
N THR A 301 -11.96 7.38 13.57
CA THR A 301 -10.60 7.92 13.51
C THR A 301 -9.96 8.05 14.90
N THR A 302 -10.75 8.03 15.98
CA THR A 302 -10.27 8.13 17.37
C THR A 302 -9.49 6.93 17.85
N PHE A 303 -9.61 5.80 17.16
CA PHE A 303 -8.84 4.61 17.50
C PHE A 303 -7.33 4.85 17.34
N GLY A 304 -6.91 5.85 16.55
CA GLY A 304 -5.52 6.18 16.29
C GLY A 304 -4.98 5.51 15.03
N PHE A 305 -4.07 6.17 14.33
CA PHE A 305 -3.57 5.71 13.02
C PHE A 305 -2.82 4.38 13.14
N SER A 306 -1.85 4.31 14.06
CA SER A 306 -1.05 3.12 14.35
C SER A 306 -1.91 1.95 14.81
N ASN A 307 -2.85 2.18 15.73
CA ASN A 307 -3.76 1.16 16.26
C ASN A 307 -4.71 0.62 15.18
N LEU A 308 -5.25 1.48 14.31
CA LEU A 308 -6.08 1.03 13.20
C LEU A 308 -5.29 0.11 12.26
N ILE A 309 -4.04 0.45 11.95
CA ILE A 309 -3.16 -0.43 11.16
C ILE A 309 -2.88 -1.73 11.91
N ALA A 310 -2.51 -1.64 13.19
CA ALA A 310 -2.19 -2.79 14.03
C ALA A 310 -3.34 -3.79 14.15
N PHE A 311 -4.58 -3.31 14.14
CA PHE A 311 -5.75 -4.18 14.19
C PHE A 311 -6.19 -4.68 12.81
N LEU A 312 -6.35 -3.77 11.82
CA LEU A 312 -6.96 -4.10 10.53
C LEU A 312 -6.03 -4.86 9.60
N TYR A 313 -4.74 -4.52 9.58
CA TYR A 313 -3.84 -5.02 8.56
C TYR A 313 -3.48 -6.49 8.75
N PRO A 314 -3.24 -7.00 9.99
CA PRO A 314 -3.09 -8.44 10.21
C PRO A 314 -4.33 -9.24 9.78
N ILE A 315 -5.53 -8.70 10.00
CA ILE A 315 -6.79 -9.33 9.54
C ILE A 315 -6.80 -9.41 8.01
N TYR A 316 -6.43 -8.34 7.31
CA TYR A 316 -6.33 -8.36 5.84
C TYR A 316 -5.24 -9.30 5.33
N GLY A 317 -4.09 -9.37 6.02
CA GLY A 317 -3.05 -10.35 5.75
C GLY A 317 -3.60 -11.77 5.83
N LEU A 318 -4.36 -12.09 6.88
CA LEU A 318 -4.96 -13.42 7.03
C LEU A 318 -6.03 -13.71 5.97
N LEU A 319 -6.94 -12.76 5.71
CA LEU A 319 -7.99 -12.93 4.70
C LEU A 319 -7.41 -13.19 3.31
N ASN A 320 -6.36 -12.44 2.95
CA ASN A 320 -5.69 -12.54 1.66
C ASN A 320 -4.66 -13.68 1.58
N LEU A 321 -4.34 -14.34 2.70
CA LEU A 321 -3.43 -15.50 2.71
C LEU A 321 -3.95 -16.60 1.78
N TYR A 322 -5.25 -16.84 1.78
CA TYR A 322 -5.88 -17.80 0.87
C TYR A 322 -5.65 -17.43 -0.59
N LEU A 323 -5.81 -16.15 -0.95
CA LEU A 323 -5.56 -15.66 -2.31
C LEU A 323 -4.09 -15.82 -2.69
N LEU A 324 -3.15 -15.49 -1.78
CA LEU A 324 -1.72 -15.66 -2.00
C LEU A 324 -1.36 -17.12 -2.29
N VAL A 325 -1.84 -18.06 -1.47
CA VAL A 325 -1.60 -19.49 -1.66
C VAL A 325 -2.12 -19.98 -3.00
N ASN A 326 -3.34 -19.59 -3.39
CA ASN A 326 -3.90 -19.99 -4.69
C ASN A 326 -3.07 -19.44 -5.86
N ILE A 327 -2.59 -18.20 -5.78
CA ILE A 327 -1.72 -17.61 -6.80
C ILE A 327 -0.42 -18.41 -6.90
N LEU A 328 0.25 -18.69 -5.77
CA LEU A 328 1.52 -19.40 -5.76
C LEU A 328 1.40 -20.84 -6.27
N LEU A 329 0.28 -21.52 -6.00
CA LEU A 329 0.02 -22.88 -6.46
C LEU A 329 -0.54 -22.96 -7.89
N TYR A 330 -1.03 -21.84 -8.44
CA TYR A 330 -1.64 -21.80 -9.77
C TYR A 330 -0.79 -22.46 -10.88
N PRO A 331 0.53 -22.19 -11.02
CA PRO A 331 1.35 -22.80 -12.07
C PRO A 331 1.53 -24.32 -11.94
N LEU A 332 1.37 -24.85 -10.72
CA LEU A 332 1.43 -26.28 -10.44
C LEU A 332 0.09 -26.92 -10.79
N LEU A 333 -1.01 -26.34 -10.32
CA LEU A 333 -2.37 -26.86 -10.52
C LEU A 333 -2.85 -26.73 -11.97
N SER A 334 -2.44 -25.69 -12.70
CA SER A 334 -2.85 -25.48 -14.08
C SER A 334 -2.31 -26.56 -15.03
N LYS A 335 -1.17 -27.18 -14.70
CA LYS A 335 -0.59 -28.28 -15.49
C LYS A 335 -1.41 -29.58 -15.44
N TRP A 336 -2.28 -29.73 -14.45
CA TRP A 336 -3.14 -30.91 -14.29
C TRP A 336 -4.53 -30.74 -14.94
N LYS A 337 -4.85 -29.54 -15.44
CA LYS A 337 -6.13 -29.23 -16.10
C LYS A 337 -6.05 -29.19 -17.64
N THR A 338 -4.90 -29.52 -18.21
CA THR A 338 -4.65 -29.70 -19.66
C THR A 338 -4.38 -31.16 -19.93
#